data_AF-A0A8I6TBW8-F1
#
_entry.id   AF-A0A8I6TBW8-F1
#
_cell.length_a   1.000
_cell.length_b   1.000
_cell.length_c   1.000
_cell.angle_alpha   90.00
_cell.angle_beta   90.00
_cell.angle_gamma   90.00
#
_symmetry.space_group_name_H-M   'P 1'
#
loop_
_entity.id
_entity.type
_entity.pdbx_description
1 polymer ?
#
loop_
_entity_poly.entity_id
_entity_poly.type
_entity_poly.pdbx_seq_one_letter_code
_entity_poly.pdbx_strand_id
1 'polypeptide(L)'
;MYTRLQKLISPAVLCGQRRLIYLSPITQSIDNVDWRLKKGLPDNPNRMAILRDGPDYTFLDGKPTPYGTGQKLRIMKQREYTK
;
A
#
# COMPACT_ATOMS: atom_id res chain seq x y z
N MET A 1 50.20 -4.40 22.20
CA MET A 1 50.53 -3.23 21.35
C MET A 1 49.90 -3.45 19.97
N TYR A 2 49.49 -2.37 19.29
CA TYR A 2 48.55 -2.26 18.14
C TYR A 2 47.07 -2.28 18.58
N THR A 3 46.45 -1.15 18.94
CA THR A 3 45.79 -0.12 18.09
C THR A 3 44.82 -0.76 17.07
N ARG A 4 43.58 -0.34 16.81
CA ARG A 4 43.02 1.01 16.69
C ARG A 4 41.52 0.83 16.36
N LEU A 5 40.63 1.48 17.12
CA LEU A 5 39.33 2.01 16.70
C LEU A 5 38.52 1.27 15.60
N GLN A 6 37.54 0.47 16.01
CA GLN A 6 36.27 0.33 15.28
C GLN A 6 35.10 0.37 16.26
N LYS A 7 34.95 1.52 16.92
CA LYS A 7 33.65 2.01 17.37
C LYS A 7 33.19 3.02 16.31
N LEU A 8 31.87 3.09 16.12
CA LEU A 8 31.11 4.07 15.32
C LEU A 8 30.72 3.64 13.90
N ILE A 9 29.78 2.70 13.81
CA ILE A 9 28.73 2.82 12.79
C ILE A 9 27.46 3.19 13.56
N SER A 10 27.10 4.47 13.45
CA SER A 10 25.91 5.09 14.02
C SER A 10 24.63 4.38 13.55
N PRO A 11 23.59 4.23 14.38
CA PRO A 11 22.31 3.62 14.00
C PRO A 11 21.50 4.43 12.97
N ALA A 12 22.04 5.56 12.48
CA ALA A 12 21.38 6.44 11.52
C ALA A 12 21.20 5.88 10.10
N VAL A 13 21.79 4.72 9.76
CA VAL A 13 21.77 4.20 8.37
C VAL A 13 20.56 3.28 8.08
N LEU A 14 19.78 2.87 9.09
CA LEU A 14 18.56 2.07 8.86
C LEU A 14 17.26 2.89 8.77
N CYS A 15 17.35 4.21 8.85
CA CYS A 15 16.22 5.13 8.69
C CYS A 15 16.38 5.91 7.38
N GLY A 16 16.21 5.25 6.22
CA GLY A 16 16.50 5.95 4.96
C GLY A 16 15.89 5.41 3.68
N GLN A 17 15.16 4.30 3.69
CA GLN A 17 14.68 3.68 2.43
C GLN A 17 13.19 3.34 2.45
N ARG A 18 12.36 4.30 2.87
CA ARG A 18 10.90 4.21 2.70
C ARG A 18 10.21 5.47 2.19
N ARG A 19 10.92 6.49 1.73
CA ARG A 19 10.26 7.74 1.31
C ARG A 19 10.82 8.32 0.02
N LEU A 20 10.62 7.64 -1.10
CA LEU A 20 10.84 8.21 -2.44
C LEU A 20 9.79 7.77 -3.48
N ILE A 21 8.50 7.78 -3.12
CA ILE A 21 7.40 7.72 -4.11
C ILE A 21 6.34 8.83 -3.91
N TYR A 22 6.59 9.82 -3.05
CA TYR A 22 5.60 10.86 -2.71
C TYR A 22 6.03 12.31 -2.95
N LEU A 23 7.18 12.55 -3.57
CA LEU A 23 7.73 13.91 -3.75
C LEU A 23 7.50 14.52 -5.15
N SER A 24 6.82 13.83 -6.07
CA SER A 24 6.41 14.48 -7.32
C SER A 24 5.15 15.33 -7.08
N PRO A 25 5.16 16.64 -7.40
CA PRO A 25 3.97 17.52 -7.27
C PRO A 25 2.75 16.98 -8.05
N ILE A 26 3.00 16.19 -9.09
CA ILE A 26 2.00 15.55 -9.94
C ILE A 26 1.14 14.54 -9.17
N THR A 27 1.64 13.95 -8.08
CA THR A 27 0.85 12.98 -7.29
C THR A 27 -0.11 13.66 -6.31
N GLN A 28 0.11 14.94 -5.98
CA GLN A 28 -0.79 15.71 -5.10
C GLN A 28 -1.98 16.33 -5.85
N SER A 29 -1.97 16.33 -7.18
CA SER A 29 -2.97 17.05 -7.99
C SER A 29 -4.18 16.21 -8.43
N ILE A 30 -4.13 14.88 -8.33
CA ILE A 30 -5.17 14.00 -8.88
C ILE A 30 -6.27 13.69 -7.84
N ASP A 31 -5.96 13.75 -6.54
CA ASP A 31 -6.90 13.48 -5.46
C ASP A 31 -6.74 14.49 -4.32
N ASN A 32 -7.83 15.17 -3.95
CA ASN A 32 -7.87 16.00 -2.74
C ASN A 32 -7.90 15.08 -1.50
N VAL A 33 -6.70 14.66 -1.04
CA VAL A 33 -6.51 13.75 0.09
C VAL A 33 -7.19 14.30 1.35
N ASP A 34 -7.09 15.61 1.60
CA ASP A 34 -7.71 16.24 2.77
C ASP A 34 -9.23 16.13 2.76
N TRP A 35 -9.86 16.31 1.59
CA TRP A 35 -11.30 16.11 1.44
C TRP A 35 -11.70 14.65 1.68
N ARG A 36 -10.92 13.69 1.16
CA ARG A 36 -11.18 12.25 1.35
C ARG A 36 -11.11 11.88 2.83
N LEU A 37 -10.05 12.28 3.52
CA LEU A 37 -9.86 12.02 4.94
C LEU A 37 -10.98 12.66 5.78
N LYS A 38 -11.39 13.90 5.47
CA LYS A 38 -12.54 14.57 6.12
C LYS A 38 -13.86 13.83 5.92
N LYS A 39 -13.99 13.04 4.84
CA LYS A 39 -15.16 12.21 4.55
C LYS A 39 -15.03 10.77 5.05
N GLY A 40 -13.94 10.43 5.76
CA GLY A 40 -13.68 9.07 6.23
C GLY A 40 -13.29 8.10 5.11
N LEU A 41 -12.86 8.62 3.95
CA LEU A 41 -12.38 7.83 2.83
C LEU A 41 -10.86 7.60 2.92
N PRO A 42 -10.34 6.52 2.32
CA PRO A 42 -8.90 6.30 2.23
C PRO A 42 -8.17 7.42 1.49
N ASP A 43 -6.92 7.64 1.91
CA ASP A 43 -5.95 8.55 1.28
C ASP A 43 -5.76 8.26 -0.22
N ASN A 44 -5.57 6.98 -0.55
CA ASN A 44 -5.43 6.48 -1.90
C ASN A 44 -6.78 5.94 -2.40
N PRO A 45 -7.34 6.43 -3.52
CA PRO A 45 -8.58 5.89 -4.09
C PRO A 45 -8.52 4.38 -4.33
N ASN A 46 -7.36 3.86 -4.73
CA ASN A 46 -7.17 2.42 -5.02
C ASN A 46 -7.20 1.54 -3.77
N ARG A 47 -7.26 2.15 -2.57
CA ARG A 47 -7.46 1.43 -1.30
C ARG A 47 -8.95 1.21 -1.01
N MET A 48 -9.84 1.93 -1.68
CA MET A 48 -11.29 1.84 -1.52
C MET A 48 -11.80 0.47 -1.96
N ALA A 49 -12.61 -0.18 -1.12
CA ALA A 49 -13.09 -1.55 -1.36
C ALA A 49 -13.84 -1.70 -2.69
N ILE A 50 -14.69 -0.73 -3.05
CA ILE A 50 -15.50 -0.78 -4.29
C ILE A 50 -14.60 -0.85 -5.53
N LEU A 51 -13.59 0.03 -5.60
CA LEU A 51 -12.67 0.08 -6.75
C LEU A 51 -11.65 -1.07 -6.72
N ARG A 52 -11.22 -1.49 -5.53
CA ARG A 52 -10.13 -2.46 -5.34
C ARG A 52 -10.56 -3.92 -5.44
N ASP A 53 -11.74 -4.23 -4.90
CA ASP A 53 -12.21 -5.60 -4.71
C ASP A 53 -13.39 -5.95 -5.63
N GLY A 54 -13.95 -4.96 -6.33
CA GLY A 54 -14.90 -5.18 -7.42
C GLY A 54 -14.24 -5.87 -8.62
N PRO A 55 -14.97 -6.70 -9.38
CA PRO A 55 -14.43 -7.34 -10.57
C PRO A 55 -14.38 -6.34 -11.75
N ASP A 56 -13.28 -6.37 -12.51
CA ASP A 56 -13.09 -5.48 -13.68
C ASP A 56 -14.01 -5.85 -14.85
N TYR A 57 -14.42 -7.12 -14.93
CA TYR A 57 -15.31 -7.66 -15.96
C TYR A 57 -16.17 -8.77 -15.36
N THR A 58 -17.24 -9.15 -16.07
CA THR A 58 -18.09 -10.30 -15.74
C THR A 58 -18.40 -11.08 -17.01
N PHE A 59 -18.57 -12.40 -16.91
CA PHE A 59 -18.95 -13.23 -18.06
C PHE A 59 -20.38 -12.94 -18.50
N LEU A 60 -20.64 -13.02 -19.81
CA LEU A 60 -21.99 -12.83 -20.36
C LEU A 60 -23.00 -13.84 -19.78
N ASP A 61 -22.54 -15.05 -19.48
CA ASP A 61 -23.31 -16.10 -18.80
C ASP A 61 -23.72 -15.74 -17.35
N GLY A 62 -23.28 -14.60 -16.82
CA GLY A 62 -23.49 -14.21 -15.42
C GLY A 62 -22.62 -14.97 -14.42
N LYS A 63 -21.65 -15.77 -14.90
CA LYS A 63 -20.70 -16.46 -14.02
C LYS A 63 -19.83 -15.44 -13.27
N PRO A 64 -19.50 -15.70 -12.00
CA PRO A 64 -18.65 -14.81 -11.23
C PRO A 64 -17.21 -14.84 -11.74
N THR A 65 -16.53 -13.71 -11.61
CA THR A 65 -15.14 -13.56 -12.00
C THR A 65 -14.24 -14.24 -10.96
N PRO A 66 -13.31 -15.11 -11.38
CA PRO A 66 -12.40 -15.76 -10.45
C PRO A 66 -11.48 -14.73 -9.80
N TYR A 67 -11.07 -14.98 -8.56
CA TYR A 67 -10.17 -14.07 -7.84
C TYR A 67 -8.80 -13.97 -8.51
N GLY A 68 -8.38 -12.73 -8.76
CA GLY A 68 -6.99 -12.44 -9.12
C GLY A 68 -6.03 -12.74 -7.97
N THR A 69 -4.75 -12.98 -8.29
CA THR A 69 -3.71 -13.33 -7.31
C THR A 69 -3.63 -12.32 -6.16
N GLY A 70 -3.65 -11.01 -6.47
CA GLY A 70 -3.59 -9.96 -5.45
C GLY A 70 -4.80 -9.97 -4.50
N GLN A 71 -6.01 -10.18 -5.04
CA GLN A 71 -7.23 -10.25 -4.23
C GLN A 71 -7.22 -11.48 -3.33
N LYS A 72 -6.82 -12.64 -3.86
CA LYS A 72 -6.67 -13.88 -3.09
C LYS A 72 -5.69 -13.71 -1.93
N LEU A 73 -4.52 -13.11 -2.17
CA LEU A 73 -3.53 -12.84 -1.13
C LEU A 73 -4.07 -11.94 -0.02
N ARG A 74 -4.82 -10.88 -0.38
CA ARG A 74 -5.46 -9.99 0.61
C ARG A 74 -6.47 -10.73 1.48
N ILE A 75 -7.32 -11.57 0.88
CA ILE A 75 -8.31 -12.37 1.59
C ILE A 75 -7.62 -13.31 2.59
N MET A 76 -6.57 -14.01 2.16
CA MET A 76 -5.84 -14.93 3.03
C MET A 76 -5.16 -14.20 4.19
N LYS A 77 -4.52 -13.06 3.91
CA LYS A 77 -3.93 -12.21 4.93
C LYS A 77 -4.96 -11.69 5.94
N GLN A 78 -6.16 -11.32 5.48
CA GLN A 78 -7.24 -10.90 6.37
C GLN A 78 -7.69 -12.04 7.30
N ARG A 79 -7.73 -13.28 6.79
CA ARG A 79 -8.03 -14.47 7.60
C ARG A 79 -6.98 -14.70 8.67
N GLU A 80 -5.70 -14.45 8.39
CA GLU A 80 -4.62 -14.53 9.39
C GLU A 80 -4.81 -13.51 10.52
N TYR A 81 -5.26 -12.29 10.23
CA TYR A 81 -5.52 -11.27 11.26
C TYR A 81 -6.75 -11.55 12.13
N THR A 82 -7.70 -12.33 11.61
CA THR A 82 -8.97 -12.60 12.30
C THR A 82 -8.94 -13.91 13.08
N LYS A 83 -7.92 -14.75 12.86
CA LYS A 83 -7.64 -15.95 13.66
C LYS A 83 -7.14 -15.55 15.04
#